data_AF-A0A8J6UWG7-F1
#
_entry.id   AF-A0A8J6UWG7-F1
#
_cell.length_a   1.000
_cell.length_b   1.000
_cell.length_c   1.000
_cell.angle_alpha   90.00
_cell.angle_beta   90.00
_cell.angle_gamma   90.00
#
_symmetry.space_group_name_H-M   'P 1'
#
loop_
_entity.id
_entity.type
_entity.pdbx_description
1 polymer ?
#
loop_
_entity_poly.entity_id
_entity_poly.type
_entity_poly.pdbx_seq_one_letter_code
_entity_poly.pdbx_strand_id
1 'polypeptide(L)'
;MRWLLLDIASAFNNVYSGWILWNLFLAFVPLLLSFGLFRRQAIPKPWWWVAGIVVGACGVAGVLPRMPRVGRGLFNLLQASGAATLLWLLVVIALTAALTIRIFKKQQTPKGWLWWVGLVVFFAFLPNAPYVLTDIIHLIRGTSSGEIPVWVVALVFIPLHAAAILLGFEAYVISILNLASYLKQHGARALILPIELTIHALCAVGIYLGRFLRLNSWDIVTAPTSVLTDTLDALTSKRPAAVIFVTFIILASLYWVLKQITLGLKLRIRYARQGIDVLD
;
A
#
# COMPACT_ATOMS: atom_id res chain seq x y z
N MET A 1 22.43 -8.03 28.69
CA MET A 1 21.38 -7.08 28.27
C MET A 1 21.90 -5.98 27.35
N ARG A 2 23.02 -5.30 27.65
CA ARG A 2 23.60 -4.26 26.76
C ARG A 2 24.01 -4.79 25.38
N TRP A 3 24.65 -5.95 25.31
CA TRP A 3 25.03 -6.60 24.04
C TRP A 3 23.80 -6.94 23.17
N LEU A 4 22.73 -7.42 23.80
CA LEU A 4 21.45 -7.74 23.15
C LEU A 4 20.82 -6.50 22.49
N LEU A 5 20.82 -5.35 23.19
CA LEU A 5 20.32 -4.08 22.64
C LEU A 5 21.19 -3.54 21.50
N LEU A 6 22.50 -3.76 21.54
CA LEU A 6 23.43 -3.34 20.49
C LEU A 6 23.28 -4.16 19.21
N ASP A 7 23.08 -5.48 19.32
CA ASP A 7 22.81 -6.35 18.17
C ASP A 7 21.50 -5.99 17.48
N ILE A 8 20.45 -5.68 18.26
CA ILE A 8 19.18 -5.21 17.71
C ILE A 8 19.34 -3.83 17.06
N ALA A 9 19.99 -2.87 17.75
CA ALA A 9 20.15 -1.51 17.24
C ALA A 9 20.98 -1.45 15.95
N SER A 10 22.05 -2.23 15.87
CA SER A 10 22.89 -2.33 14.66
C SER A 10 22.11 -2.92 13.46
N ALA A 11 21.30 -3.96 13.70
CA ALA A 11 20.49 -4.57 12.66
C ALA A 11 19.40 -3.61 12.10
N PHE A 12 18.78 -2.79 12.96
CA PHE A 12 17.82 -1.77 12.54
C PHE A 12 18.45 -0.60 11.79
N ASN A 13 19.67 -0.17 12.17
CA ASN A 13 20.34 0.95 11.53
C ASN A 13 20.93 0.59 10.16
N ASN A 14 21.42 -0.63 9.99
CA ASN A 14 22.11 -1.03 8.76
C ASN A 14 21.17 -1.67 7.73
N VAL A 15 20.51 -2.77 8.08
CA VAL A 15 19.82 -3.63 7.11
C VAL A 15 18.36 -3.22 6.91
N TYR A 16 17.69 -2.77 7.99
CA TYR A 16 16.24 -2.55 7.99
C TYR A 16 15.77 -1.10 8.13
N SER A 17 16.67 -0.12 8.02
CA SER A 17 16.39 1.29 8.35
C SER A 17 15.09 1.81 7.73
N GLY A 18 14.04 1.83 8.56
CA GLY A 18 12.69 2.26 8.21
C GLY A 18 12.05 1.57 6.99
N TRP A 19 12.55 0.42 6.53
CA TRP A 19 12.06 -0.19 5.28
C TRP A 19 10.71 -0.88 5.47
N ILE A 20 10.58 -1.68 6.52
CA ILE A 20 9.32 -2.33 6.90
C ILE A 20 8.25 -1.27 7.18
N LEU A 21 8.62 -0.22 7.93
CA LEU A 21 7.70 0.86 8.30
C LEU A 21 7.23 1.64 7.06
N TRP A 22 8.11 1.84 6.08
CA TRP A 22 7.77 2.49 4.82
C TRP A 22 6.80 1.67 3.97
N ASN A 23 7.05 0.38 3.80
CA ASN A 23 6.16 -0.48 3.03
C ASN A 23 4.81 -0.66 3.73
N LEU A 24 4.82 -0.76 5.06
CA LEU A 24 3.59 -0.75 5.85
C LEU A 24 2.84 0.58 5.68
N PHE A 25 3.52 1.72 5.70
CA PHE A 25 2.91 3.01 5.40
C PHE A 25 2.22 3.01 4.02
N LEU A 26 2.92 2.56 2.97
CA LEU A 26 2.36 2.48 1.62
C LEU A 26 1.15 1.54 1.54
N ALA A 27 1.14 0.45 2.33
CA ALA A 27 0.02 -0.48 2.42
C ALA A 27 -1.23 0.15 3.05
N PHE A 28 -1.07 1.11 3.96
CA PHE A 28 -2.18 1.78 4.63
C PHE A 28 -2.78 2.95 3.81
N VAL A 29 -2.07 3.48 2.82
CA VAL A 29 -2.60 4.52 1.90
C VAL A 29 -3.90 4.08 1.20
N PRO A 30 -3.97 2.95 0.49
CA PRO A 30 -5.22 2.51 -0.15
C PRO A 30 -6.32 2.22 0.87
N LEU A 31 -5.98 1.77 2.08
CA LEU A 31 -6.95 1.58 3.16
C LEU A 31 -7.62 2.89 3.55
N LEU A 32 -6.85 3.94 3.83
CA LEU A 32 -7.42 5.26 4.16
C LEU A 32 -8.26 5.80 3.00
N LEU A 33 -7.76 5.71 1.77
CA LEU A 33 -8.53 6.14 0.59
C LEU A 33 -9.84 5.37 0.46
N SER A 34 -9.86 4.06 0.73
CA SER A 34 -11.07 3.23 0.67
C SER A 34 -12.15 3.73 1.63
N PHE A 35 -11.78 4.18 2.83
CA PHE A 35 -12.74 4.73 3.77
C PHE A 35 -13.31 6.07 3.29
N GLY A 36 -12.47 6.91 2.68
CA GLY A 36 -12.85 8.23 2.19
C GLY A 36 -13.69 8.18 0.92
N LEU A 37 -13.46 7.18 0.06
CA LEU A 37 -14.15 6.99 -1.22
C LEU A 37 -15.43 6.17 -1.09
N PHE A 38 -15.42 5.12 -0.26
CA PHE A 38 -16.44 4.07 -0.25
C PHE A 38 -17.22 3.98 1.07
N ARG A 39 -16.74 4.59 2.16
CA ARG A 39 -17.34 4.51 3.52
C ARG A 39 -17.38 5.87 4.25
N ARG A 40 -17.71 6.96 3.55
CA ARG A 40 -17.69 8.34 4.09
C ARG A 40 -18.39 8.53 5.44
N GLN A 41 -19.42 7.75 5.76
CA GLN A 41 -20.20 7.87 6.99
C GLN A 41 -19.74 6.91 8.12
N ALA A 42 -18.70 6.09 7.90
CA ALA A 42 -18.32 5.02 8.83
C ALA A 42 -17.31 5.44 9.92
N ILE A 43 -16.52 6.49 9.70
CA ILE A 43 -15.47 6.94 10.64
C ILE A 43 -15.80 8.35 11.16
N PRO A 44 -15.88 8.56 12.49
CA PRO A 44 -16.04 9.89 13.06
C PRO A 44 -14.87 10.81 12.70
N LYS A 45 -15.13 12.10 12.45
CA LYS A 45 -14.12 13.11 12.09
C LYS A 45 -12.82 13.10 12.93
N PRO A 46 -12.82 12.93 14.27
CA PRO A 46 -11.55 12.91 15.03
C PRO A 46 -10.66 11.72 14.66
N TRP A 47 -11.23 10.55 14.40
CA TRP A 47 -10.47 9.34 14.03
C TRP A 47 -9.86 9.44 12.63
N TRP A 48 -10.44 10.23 11.73
CA TRP A 48 -9.82 10.58 10.45
C TRP A 48 -8.52 11.35 10.62
N TRP A 49 -8.49 12.34 11.52
CA TRP A 49 -7.28 13.12 11.81
C TRP A 49 -6.22 12.26 12.49
N VAL A 50 -6.61 11.42 13.46
CA VAL A 50 -5.68 10.49 14.11
C VAL A 50 -5.07 9.53 13.09
N ALA A 51 -5.88 8.93 12.22
CA ALA A 51 -5.39 8.03 11.18
C ALA A 51 -4.45 8.74 10.20
N GLY A 52 -4.79 9.96 9.78
CA GLY A 52 -3.93 10.79 8.92
C GLY A 52 -2.61 11.18 9.58
N ILE A 53 -2.62 11.52 10.87
CA ILE A 53 -1.42 11.87 11.64
C ILE A 53 -0.53 10.63 11.81
N VAL A 54 -1.09 9.48 12.19
CA VAL A 54 -0.33 8.24 12.39
C VAL A 54 0.29 7.79 11.08
N VAL A 55 -0.48 7.76 9.99
CA VAL A 55 0.02 7.38 8.67
C VAL A 55 1.05 8.41 8.18
N GLY A 56 0.80 9.71 8.35
CA GLY A 56 1.77 10.77 8.03
C GLY A 56 3.08 10.65 8.80
N ALA A 57 3.02 10.37 10.11
CA ALA A 57 4.18 10.19 10.96
C ALA A 57 5.00 8.94 10.57
N CYS A 58 4.33 7.81 10.26
CA CYS A 58 4.97 6.62 9.72
C CYS A 58 5.65 6.88 8.37
N GLY A 59 5.00 7.67 7.51
CA GLY A 59 5.56 8.12 6.23
C GLY A 59 6.83 8.94 6.45
N VAL A 60 6.78 9.96 7.31
CA VAL A 60 7.94 10.81 7.64
C VAL A 60 9.09 9.98 8.23
N ALA A 61 8.81 9.09 9.19
CA ALA A 61 9.80 8.20 9.78
C ALA A 61 10.41 7.22 8.75
N GLY A 62 9.64 6.80 7.74
CA GLY A 62 10.12 5.98 6.63
C GLY A 62 10.93 6.74 5.57
N VAL A 63 10.63 8.04 5.36
CA VAL A 63 11.36 8.91 4.42
C VAL A 63 12.68 9.42 4.99
N LEU A 64 12.72 9.75 6.28
CA LEU A 64 13.89 10.32 6.97
C LEU A 64 15.22 9.59 6.67
N PRO A 65 15.33 8.24 6.80
CA PRO A 65 16.54 7.50 6.47
C PRO A 65 16.90 7.50 4.97
N ARG A 66 15.93 7.84 4.11
CA ARG A 66 16.05 7.84 2.64
C ARG A 66 16.24 9.24 2.07
N MET A 67 16.14 10.30 2.88
CA MET A 67 16.36 11.69 2.47
C MET A 67 17.66 11.91 1.70
N PRO A 68 18.80 11.24 1.97
CA PRO A 68 20.02 11.41 1.17
C PRO A 68 19.93 10.81 -0.26
N ARG A 69 19.08 9.78 -0.46
CA ARG A 69 18.80 9.20 -1.78
C ARG A 69 17.71 9.97 -2.51
N VAL A 70 16.66 10.37 -1.80
CA VAL A 70 15.58 11.23 -2.31
C VAL A 70 16.15 12.59 -2.70
N GLY A 71 17.05 13.16 -1.90
CA GLY A 71 17.77 14.40 -2.18
C GLY A 71 18.68 14.30 -3.39
N ARG A 72 19.39 13.17 -3.59
CA ARG A 72 20.14 12.91 -4.82
C ARG A 72 19.24 12.72 -6.04
N GLY A 73 18.10 12.04 -5.88
CA GLY A 73 17.09 11.91 -6.94
C GLY A 73 16.48 13.25 -7.33
N LEU A 74 16.14 14.09 -6.34
CA LEU A 74 15.71 15.48 -6.53
C LEU A 74 16.80 16.32 -7.17
N PHE A 75 18.06 16.20 -6.73
CA PHE A 75 19.20 16.92 -7.31
C PHE A 75 19.46 16.52 -8.76
N ASN A 76 19.35 15.23 -9.09
CA ASN A 76 19.45 14.73 -10.46
C ASN A 76 18.25 15.16 -11.31
N LEU A 77 17.04 15.19 -10.74
CA LEU A 77 15.85 15.75 -11.40
C LEU A 77 16.01 17.26 -11.63
N LEU A 78 16.57 18.00 -10.68
CA LEU A 78 16.85 19.44 -10.80
C LEU A 78 17.94 19.72 -11.85
N GLN A 79 18.93 18.83 -12.01
CA GLN A 79 19.92 18.92 -13.08
C GLN A 79 19.40 18.45 -14.45
N ALA A 80 18.48 17.47 -14.48
CA ALA A 80 17.89 16.94 -15.71
C ALA A 80 16.66 17.75 -16.19
N SER A 81 16.13 18.65 -15.37
CA SER A 81 14.91 19.41 -15.67
C SER A 81 15.20 20.87 -15.92
N GLY A 82 14.79 21.37 -17.10
CA GLY A 82 14.63 22.81 -17.30
C GLY A 82 13.55 23.41 -16.40
N ALA A 83 13.47 24.75 -16.38
CA ALA A 83 12.57 25.57 -15.54
C ALA A 83 11.10 25.09 -15.49
N ALA A 84 10.65 24.34 -16.48
CA ALA A 84 9.33 23.72 -16.56
C ALA A 84 9.00 22.78 -15.38
N THR A 85 9.92 21.92 -14.90
CA THR A 85 9.58 20.94 -13.83
C THR A 85 9.42 21.60 -12.46
N LEU A 86 10.19 22.66 -12.18
CA LEU A 86 10.06 23.47 -10.97
C LEU A 86 8.79 24.34 -11.00
N LEU A 87 8.50 24.96 -12.16
CA LEU A 87 7.24 25.66 -12.36
C LEU A 87 6.06 24.71 -12.19
N TRP A 88 6.18 23.47 -12.66
CA TRP A 88 5.09 22.50 -12.60
C TRP A 88 4.82 21.97 -11.20
N LEU A 89 5.85 21.74 -10.38
CA LEU A 89 5.68 21.40 -8.97
C LEU A 89 5.06 22.55 -8.17
N LEU A 90 5.48 23.79 -8.41
CA LEU A 90 4.90 24.97 -7.78
C LEU A 90 3.47 25.23 -8.23
N VAL A 91 3.13 24.94 -9.49
CA VAL A 91 1.76 25.03 -10.01
C VAL A 91 0.89 23.92 -9.42
N VAL A 92 1.38 22.70 -9.25
CA VAL A 92 0.64 21.60 -8.60
C VAL A 92 0.40 21.91 -7.11
N ILE A 93 1.38 22.46 -6.39
CA ILE A 93 1.24 22.87 -4.98
C ILE A 93 0.31 24.10 -4.86
N ALA A 94 0.42 25.09 -5.75
CA ALA A 94 -0.43 26.28 -5.72
C ALA A 94 -1.88 25.98 -6.17
N LEU A 95 -2.08 25.12 -7.17
CA LEU A 95 -3.40 24.65 -7.57
C LEU A 95 -4.04 23.83 -6.45
N THR A 96 -3.29 22.95 -5.78
CA THR A 96 -3.82 22.17 -4.65
C THR A 96 -4.14 23.05 -3.45
N ALA A 97 -3.35 24.08 -3.14
CA ALA A 97 -3.67 25.05 -2.08
C ALA A 97 -4.88 25.95 -2.43
N ALA A 98 -4.99 26.44 -3.67
CA ALA A 98 -6.11 27.27 -4.12
C ALA A 98 -7.44 26.49 -4.22
N LEU A 99 -7.39 25.23 -4.65
CA LEU A 99 -8.53 24.31 -4.62
C LEU A 99 -8.93 23.97 -3.17
N THR A 100 -7.97 23.81 -2.27
CA THR A 100 -8.24 23.54 -0.85
C THR A 100 -9.03 24.69 -0.21
N ILE A 101 -8.68 25.95 -0.46
CA ILE A 101 -9.37 27.10 0.14
C ILE A 101 -10.78 27.31 -0.44
N ARG A 102 -11.00 27.03 -1.75
CA ARG A 102 -12.32 27.16 -2.39
C ARG A 102 -13.30 26.04 -2.02
N ILE A 103 -12.81 24.84 -1.71
CA ILE A 103 -13.64 23.65 -1.48
C ILE A 103 -14.18 23.58 -0.04
N PHE A 104 -13.59 24.31 0.91
CA PHE A 104 -13.99 24.27 2.32
C PHE A 104 -15.09 25.25 2.75
N LYS A 105 -15.89 25.77 1.81
CA LYS A 105 -17.19 26.36 2.13
C LYS A 105 -18.33 25.49 1.59
N LYS A 106 -18.83 24.63 2.50
CA LYS A 106 -20.16 23.97 2.48
C LYS A 106 -20.39 22.79 1.52
N GLN A 107 -20.31 21.62 2.14
CA GLN A 107 -20.95 20.30 1.95
C GLN A 107 -22.06 20.04 0.89
N GLN A 108 -22.08 18.74 0.47
CA GLN A 108 -23.16 17.86 -0.05
C GLN A 108 -23.50 17.91 -1.56
N THR A 109 -22.66 17.38 -2.47
CA THR A 109 -22.85 17.49 -3.95
C THR A 109 -22.15 16.37 -4.79
N PRO A 110 -22.41 16.26 -6.13
CA PRO A 110 -22.03 15.16 -7.03
C PRO A 110 -20.55 14.77 -6.97
N LYS A 111 -20.21 13.55 -7.42
CA LYS A 111 -18.82 13.07 -7.43
C LYS A 111 -17.96 13.94 -8.34
N GLY A 112 -17.30 14.93 -7.74
CA GLY A 112 -16.35 15.79 -8.44
C GLY A 112 -15.10 15.02 -8.89
N TRP A 113 -14.33 15.63 -9.77
CA TRP A 113 -13.07 15.10 -10.31
C TRP A 113 -12.10 14.57 -9.24
N LEU A 114 -12.13 15.13 -8.01
CA LEU A 114 -11.35 14.64 -6.87
C LEU A 114 -11.67 13.20 -6.43
N TRP A 115 -12.92 12.75 -6.60
CA TRP A 115 -13.29 11.37 -6.34
C TRP A 115 -12.63 10.43 -7.36
N TRP A 116 -12.59 10.84 -8.62
CA TRP A 116 -11.92 10.10 -9.69
C TRP A 116 -10.40 10.08 -9.52
N VAL A 117 -9.79 11.21 -9.15
CA VAL A 117 -8.37 11.25 -8.78
C VAL A 117 -8.09 10.33 -7.59
N GLY A 118 -8.91 10.39 -6.54
CA GLY A 118 -8.78 9.49 -5.40
C GLY A 118 -8.90 8.02 -5.79
N LEU A 119 -9.77 7.69 -6.75
CA LEU A 119 -9.92 6.35 -7.28
C LEU A 119 -8.68 5.89 -8.07
N VAL A 120 -8.11 6.77 -8.91
CA VAL A 120 -6.86 6.49 -9.63
C VAL A 120 -5.71 6.27 -8.65
N VAL A 121 -5.55 7.15 -7.67
CA VAL A 121 -4.52 7.00 -6.62
C VAL A 121 -4.77 5.73 -5.80
N PHE A 122 -6.01 5.41 -5.48
CA PHE A 122 -6.36 4.16 -4.80
C PHE A 122 -5.84 2.94 -5.57
N PHE A 123 -6.16 2.81 -6.85
CA PHE A 123 -5.70 1.68 -7.67
C PHE A 123 -4.19 1.70 -7.92
N ALA A 124 -3.57 2.87 -8.05
CA ALA A 124 -2.12 2.98 -8.22
C ALA A 124 -1.36 2.52 -6.97
N PHE A 125 -1.88 2.81 -5.78
CA PHE A 125 -1.25 2.42 -4.51
C PHE A 125 -1.71 1.06 -3.98
N LEU A 126 -2.81 0.51 -4.49
CA LEU A 126 -3.37 -0.77 -4.04
C LEU A 126 -2.37 -1.94 -4.11
N PRO A 127 -1.52 -2.09 -5.16
CA PRO A 127 -0.51 -3.15 -5.22
C PRO A 127 0.50 -3.11 -4.07
N ASN A 128 0.74 -1.94 -3.45
CA ASN A 128 1.69 -1.83 -2.34
C ASN A 128 1.22 -2.54 -1.07
N ALA A 129 -0.10 -2.71 -0.89
CA ALA A 129 -0.62 -3.40 0.29
C ALA A 129 -0.28 -4.91 0.31
N PRO A 130 -0.54 -5.69 -0.76
CA PRO A 130 -0.07 -7.05 -0.86
C PRO A 130 1.44 -7.16 -1.19
N TYR A 131 2.09 -6.11 -1.70
CA TYR A 131 3.54 -6.10 -1.96
C TYR A 131 4.37 -6.42 -0.71
N VAL A 132 3.89 -6.04 0.48
CA VAL A 132 4.52 -6.37 1.78
C VAL A 132 4.75 -7.87 1.93
N LEU A 133 3.97 -8.74 1.28
CA LEU A 133 4.20 -10.19 1.28
C LEU A 133 5.58 -10.56 0.69
N THR A 134 6.04 -9.80 -0.30
CA THR A 134 7.32 -10.04 -0.98
C THR A 134 8.53 -9.52 -0.19
N ASP A 135 8.28 -8.83 0.92
CA ASP A 135 9.31 -8.21 1.75
C ASP A 135 10.21 -9.22 2.45
N ILE A 136 9.73 -10.46 2.58
CA ILE A 136 10.49 -11.59 3.12
C ILE A 136 11.83 -11.83 2.38
N ILE A 137 11.96 -11.38 1.14
CA ILE A 137 13.23 -11.46 0.39
C ILE A 137 14.35 -10.65 1.08
N HIS A 138 14.03 -9.54 1.74
CA HIS A 138 15.03 -8.77 2.51
C HIS A 138 15.48 -9.50 3.77
N LEU A 139 14.57 -10.25 4.40
CA LEU A 139 14.86 -11.15 5.50
C LEU A 139 15.79 -12.27 5.12
N ILE A 140 15.54 -12.89 3.96
CA ILE A 140 16.42 -13.93 3.43
C ILE A 140 17.81 -13.35 3.17
N ARG A 141 17.92 -12.21 2.50
CA ARG A 141 19.22 -11.58 2.20
C ARG A 141 20.02 -11.18 3.43
N GLY A 142 19.39 -10.53 4.42
CA GLY A 142 20.06 -10.12 5.65
C GLY A 142 20.49 -11.30 6.53
N THR A 143 19.82 -12.45 6.40
CA THR A 143 20.23 -13.69 7.07
C THR A 143 21.40 -14.35 6.33
N SER A 144 21.33 -14.42 5.00
CA SER A 144 22.37 -15.07 4.17
C SER A 144 23.69 -14.30 4.11
N SER A 145 23.68 -12.99 4.35
CA SER A 145 24.91 -12.18 4.40
C SER A 145 25.72 -12.37 5.68
N GLY A 146 25.16 -13.01 6.72
CA GLY A 146 25.79 -13.15 8.04
C GLY A 146 25.89 -11.84 8.82
N GLU A 147 25.28 -10.76 8.33
CA GLU A 147 25.32 -9.43 8.96
C GLU A 147 24.51 -9.35 10.26
N ILE A 148 23.51 -10.22 10.42
CA ILE A 148 22.61 -10.24 11.58
C ILE A 148 22.71 -11.60 12.28
N PRO A 149 22.91 -11.64 13.61
CA PRO A 149 22.86 -12.89 14.36
C PRO A 149 21.52 -13.61 14.15
N VAL A 150 21.57 -14.93 13.91
CA VAL A 150 20.38 -15.75 13.60
C VAL A 150 19.29 -15.62 14.66
N TRP A 151 19.65 -15.47 15.93
CA TRP A 151 18.68 -15.30 17.01
C TRP A 151 17.91 -13.96 16.91
N VAL A 152 18.54 -12.88 16.45
CA VAL A 152 17.88 -11.58 16.22
C VAL A 152 16.90 -11.71 15.06
N VAL A 153 17.31 -12.40 13.99
CA VAL A 153 16.42 -12.70 12.85
C VAL A 153 15.20 -13.47 13.33
N ALA A 154 15.41 -14.57 14.07
CA ALA A 154 14.35 -15.46 14.49
C ALA A 154 13.37 -14.84 15.49
N LEU A 155 13.86 -14.13 16.51
CA LEU A 155 13.03 -13.64 17.62
C LEU A 155 12.52 -12.21 17.43
N VAL A 156 13.17 -11.41 16.58
CA VAL A 156 12.78 -10.01 16.37
C VAL A 156 12.24 -9.81 14.96
N PHE A 157 13.02 -10.14 13.93
CA PHE A 157 12.63 -9.80 12.56
C PHE A 157 11.55 -10.70 11.97
N ILE A 158 11.54 -12.02 12.24
CA ILE A 158 10.45 -12.89 11.76
C ILE A 158 9.09 -12.44 12.32
N PRO A 159 8.90 -12.27 13.65
CA PRO A 159 7.63 -11.78 14.18
C PRO A 159 7.25 -10.40 13.66
N LEU A 160 8.23 -9.48 13.53
CA LEU A 160 7.99 -8.14 13.01
C LEU A 160 7.51 -8.16 11.55
N HIS A 161 8.16 -8.94 10.68
CA HIS A 161 7.73 -9.09 9.29
C HIS A 161 6.38 -9.80 9.19
N ALA A 162 6.16 -10.85 9.98
CA ALA A 162 4.87 -11.53 10.03
C ALA A 162 3.74 -10.56 10.41
N ALA A 163 3.95 -9.73 11.44
CA ALA A 163 3.00 -8.69 11.82
C ALA A 163 2.79 -7.66 10.71
N ALA A 164 3.85 -7.18 10.06
CA ALA A 164 3.76 -6.23 8.95
C ALA A 164 3.01 -6.81 7.74
N ILE A 165 3.28 -8.06 7.38
CA ILE A 165 2.59 -8.78 6.31
C ILE A 165 1.10 -8.93 6.64
N LEU A 166 0.77 -9.39 7.85
CA LEU A 166 -0.61 -9.56 8.29
C LEU A 166 -1.36 -8.22 8.27
N LEU A 167 -0.78 -7.16 8.81
CA LEU A 167 -1.38 -5.83 8.82
C LEU A 167 -1.53 -5.24 7.42
N GLY A 168 -0.50 -5.33 6.57
CA GLY A 168 -0.52 -4.83 5.20
C GLY A 168 -1.52 -5.59 4.33
N PHE A 169 -1.61 -6.91 4.49
CA PHE A 169 -2.56 -7.73 3.75
C PHE A 169 -3.99 -7.57 4.28
N GLU A 170 -4.19 -7.38 5.58
CA GLU A 170 -5.52 -7.03 6.11
C GLU A 170 -5.98 -5.65 5.63
N ALA A 171 -5.07 -4.68 5.53
CA ALA A 171 -5.33 -3.39 4.90
C ALA A 171 -5.79 -3.55 3.44
N TYR A 172 -5.17 -4.47 2.69
CA TYR A 172 -5.60 -4.85 1.34
C TYR A 172 -7.03 -5.45 1.34
N VAL A 173 -7.31 -6.42 2.22
CA VAL A 173 -8.62 -7.08 2.33
C VAL A 173 -9.73 -6.07 2.66
N ILE A 174 -9.53 -5.22 3.67
CA ILE A 174 -10.51 -4.23 4.10
C ILE A 174 -10.75 -3.20 2.98
N SER A 175 -9.71 -2.78 2.26
CA SER A 175 -9.83 -1.86 1.12
C SER A 175 -10.78 -2.38 0.05
N ILE A 176 -10.62 -3.65 -0.34
CA ILE A 176 -11.47 -4.30 -1.34
C ILE A 176 -12.87 -4.55 -0.78
N LEU A 177 -13.00 -4.96 0.49
CA LEU A 177 -14.32 -5.12 1.13
C LEU A 177 -15.11 -3.81 1.19
N ASN A 178 -14.44 -2.67 1.37
CA ASN A 178 -15.06 -1.36 1.32
C ASN A 178 -15.59 -1.05 -0.09
N LEU A 179 -14.80 -1.32 -1.14
CA LEU A 179 -15.25 -1.23 -2.53
C LEU A 179 -16.42 -2.18 -2.81
N ALA A 180 -16.36 -3.45 -2.39
CA ALA A 180 -17.44 -4.42 -2.57
C ALA A 180 -18.73 -3.99 -1.86
N SER A 181 -18.60 -3.39 -0.67
CA SER A 181 -19.75 -2.83 0.07
C SER A 181 -20.37 -1.64 -0.67
N TYR A 182 -19.53 -0.78 -1.24
CA TYR A 182 -19.96 0.35 -2.05
C TYR A 182 -20.70 -0.11 -3.32
N LEU A 183 -20.16 -1.09 -4.05
CA LEU A 183 -20.81 -1.71 -5.20
C LEU A 183 -22.17 -2.31 -4.83
N LYS A 184 -22.23 -3.04 -3.71
CA LYS A 184 -23.48 -3.63 -3.20
C LYS A 184 -24.55 -2.56 -2.90
N GLN A 185 -24.16 -1.45 -2.29
CA GLN A 185 -25.09 -0.34 -2.00
C GLN A 185 -25.65 0.34 -3.26
N HIS A 186 -24.93 0.26 -4.38
CA HIS A 186 -25.34 0.85 -5.67
C HIS A 186 -25.95 -0.20 -6.62
N GLY A 187 -26.37 -1.37 -6.11
CA GLY A 187 -27.03 -2.41 -6.91
C GLY A 187 -26.09 -3.27 -7.77
N ALA A 188 -24.79 -3.00 -7.77
CA ALA A 188 -23.80 -3.66 -8.63
C ALA A 188 -23.21 -4.96 -8.03
N ARG A 189 -24.04 -5.77 -7.36
CA ARG A 189 -23.57 -6.98 -6.64
C ARG A 189 -22.91 -8.01 -7.58
N ALA A 190 -23.41 -8.15 -8.80
CA ALA A 190 -22.85 -9.08 -9.80
C ALA A 190 -21.41 -8.72 -10.23
N LEU A 191 -21.02 -7.45 -10.11
CA LEU A 191 -19.69 -6.97 -10.50
C LEU A 191 -18.62 -7.19 -9.41
N ILE A 192 -19.00 -7.59 -8.20
CA ILE A 192 -18.06 -7.73 -7.07
C ILE A 192 -16.98 -8.75 -7.40
N LEU A 193 -17.34 -9.97 -7.79
CA LEU A 193 -16.37 -11.03 -8.08
C LEU A 193 -15.46 -10.68 -9.28
N PRO A 194 -15.98 -10.23 -10.44
CA PRO A 194 -15.13 -9.78 -11.55
C PRO A 194 -14.15 -8.66 -11.17
N ILE A 195 -14.59 -7.69 -10.37
CA ILE A 195 -13.74 -6.58 -9.92
C ILE A 195 -12.67 -7.08 -8.94
N GLU A 196 -13.03 -7.94 -7.99
CA GLU A 196 -12.07 -8.55 -7.06
C GLU A 196 -10.97 -9.32 -7.83
N LEU A 197 -11.34 -10.18 -8.78
CA LEU A 197 -10.39 -10.93 -9.61
C LEU A 197 -9.51 -10.01 -10.46
N THR A 198 -10.08 -8.97 -11.07
CA THR A 198 -9.33 -7.97 -11.85
C THR A 198 -8.32 -7.24 -10.97
N ILE A 199 -8.72 -6.86 -9.75
CA ILE A 199 -7.82 -6.23 -8.78
C ILE A 199 -6.65 -7.15 -8.44
N HIS A 200 -6.90 -8.43 -8.14
CA HIS A 200 -5.82 -9.39 -7.87
C HIS A 200 -4.85 -9.50 -9.05
N ALA A 201 -5.36 -9.53 -10.29
CA ALA A 201 -4.52 -9.61 -11.49
C ALA A 201 -3.67 -8.34 -11.66
N LEU A 202 -4.27 -7.15 -11.53
CA LEU A 202 -3.56 -5.88 -11.61
C LEU A 202 -2.51 -5.73 -10.51
N CYS A 203 -2.82 -6.16 -9.28
CA CYS A 203 -1.86 -6.16 -8.19
C CYS A 203 -0.71 -7.14 -8.44
N ALA A 204 -0.95 -8.33 -9.00
CA ALA A 204 0.10 -9.27 -9.36
C ALA A 204 1.06 -8.69 -10.41
N VAL A 205 0.52 -8.02 -11.43
CA VAL A 205 1.33 -7.28 -12.43
C VAL A 205 2.11 -6.15 -11.76
N GLY A 206 1.45 -5.32 -10.95
CA GLY A 206 2.10 -4.20 -10.27
C GLY A 206 3.24 -4.64 -9.33
N ILE A 207 3.06 -5.73 -8.59
CA ILE A 207 4.12 -6.34 -7.77
C ILE A 207 5.26 -6.81 -8.65
N TYR A 208 4.98 -7.46 -9.78
CA TYR A 208 6.01 -7.94 -10.68
C TYR A 208 6.86 -6.80 -11.25
N LEU A 209 6.20 -5.76 -11.78
CA LEU A 209 6.84 -4.57 -12.32
C LEU A 209 7.71 -3.86 -11.27
N GLY A 210 7.20 -3.67 -10.06
CA GLY A 210 7.94 -3.03 -8.97
C GLY A 210 9.10 -3.88 -8.44
N ARG A 211 8.93 -5.20 -8.33
CA ARG A 211 9.92 -6.09 -7.68
C ARG A 211 11.01 -6.58 -8.62
N PHE A 212 10.67 -6.92 -9.86
CA PHE A 212 11.59 -7.54 -10.81
C PHE A 212 12.13 -6.53 -11.81
N LEU A 213 11.28 -5.68 -12.38
CA LEU A 213 11.71 -4.63 -13.32
C LEU A 213 12.19 -3.36 -12.61
N ARG A 214 11.87 -3.20 -11.32
CA ARG A 214 12.24 -2.02 -10.49
C ARG A 214 11.78 -0.70 -11.10
N LEU A 215 10.64 -0.73 -11.80
CA LEU A 215 10.02 0.47 -12.33
C LEU A 215 9.59 1.37 -11.17
N ASN A 216 9.98 2.64 -11.25
CA ASN A 216 9.58 3.67 -10.30
C ASN A 216 8.35 4.40 -10.84
N SER A 217 7.61 5.06 -9.95
CA SER A 217 6.43 5.84 -10.34
C SER A 217 6.73 6.98 -11.33
N TRP A 218 7.98 7.45 -11.40
CA TRP A 218 8.39 8.48 -12.37
C TRP A 218 8.68 7.93 -13.76
N ASP A 219 8.97 6.63 -13.91
CA ASP A 219 9.29 6.01 -15.21
C ASP A 219 8.07 6.00 -16.15
N ILE A 220 6.85 5.94 -15.58
CA ILE A 220 5.59 6.08 -16.32
C ILE A 220 5.49 7.45 -17.01
N VAL A 221 6.08 8.49 -16.43
CA VAL A 221 6.00 9.86 -16.92
C VAL A 221 7.18 10.20 -17.83
N THR A 222 8.38 9.73 -17.47
CA THR A 222 9.61 10.02 -18.22
C THR A 222 9.78 9.11 -19.45
N ALA A 223 9.24 7.89 -19.42
CA ALA A 223 9.38 6.91 -20.49
C ALA A 223 8.14 5.99 -20.60
N PRO A 224 6.95 6.53 -20.95
CA PRO A 224 5.71 5.75 -21.01
C PRO A 224 5.77 4.59 -22.01
N THR A 225 6.46 4.77 -23.14
CA THR A 225 6.58 3.74 -24.18
C THR A 225 7.41 2.55 -23.70
N SER A 226 8.52 2.78 -22.99
CA SER A 226 9.34 1.69 -22.47
C SER A 226 8.62 0.93 -21.36
N VAL A 227 7.92 1.63 -20.47
CA VAL A 227 7.09 0.98 -19.44
C VAL A 227 6.02 0.08 -20.07
N LEU A 228 5.38 0.54 -21.16
CA LEU A 228 4.39 -0.25 -21.87
C LEU A 228 5.01 -1.49 -22.54
N THR A 229 6.12 -1.35 -23.25
CA THR A 229 6.81 -2.49 -23.89
C THR A 229 7.29 -3.50 -22.85
N ASP A 230 7.91 -3.04 -21.78
CA ASP A 230 8.40 -3.88 -20.69
C ASP A 230 7.26 -4.66 -20.01
N THR A 231 6.09 -4.01 -19.85
CA THR A 231 4.91 -4.65 -19.29
C THR A 231 4.33 -5.71 -20.24
N LEU A 232 4.25 -5.43 -21.54
CA LEU A 232 3.78 -6.38 -22.54
C LEU A 232 4.74 -7.57 -22.68
N ASP A 233 6.05 -7.33 -22.67
CA ASP A 233 7.07 -8.35 -22.69
C ASP A 233 6.98 -9.24 -21.44
N ALA A 234 6.73 -8.65 -20.26
CA ALA A 234 6.48 -9.40 -19.04
C ALA A 234 5.20 -10.25 -19.08
N LEU A 235 4.16 -9.81 -19.77
CA LEU A 235 2.91 -10.56 -19.90
C LEU A 235 2.98 -11.68 -20.94
N THR A 236 3.85 -11.53 -21.95
CA THR A 236 3.99 -12.50 -23.06
C THR A 236 5.14 -13.49 -22.85
N SER A 237 6.14 -13.14 -22.06
CA SER A 237 7.28 -13.99 -21.76
C SER A 237 6.93 -15.09 -20.76
N LYS A 238 7.28 -16.35 -21.06
CA LYS A 238 6.91 -17.54 -20.27
C LYS A 238 7.24 -17.44 -18.77
N ARG A 239 8.45 -17.00 -18.42
CA ARG A 239 8.90 -16.93 -17.01
C ARG A 239 8.22 -15.78 -16.25
N PRO A 240 8.30 -14.51 -16.71
CA PRO A 240 7.55 -13.39 -16.12
C PRO A 240 6.04 -13.66 -15.95
N ALA A 241 5.38 -14.16 -17.00
CA ALA A 241 3.96 -14.46 -16.98
C ALA A 241 3.60 -15.54 -15.94
N ALA A 242 4.44 -16.58 -15.81
CA ALA A 242 4.25 -17.60 -14.79
C ALA A 242 4.37 -17.03 -13.36
N VAL A 243 5.33 -16.13 -13.12
CA VAL A 243 5.49 -15.46 -11.81
C VAL A 243 4.27 -14.59 -11.51
N ILE A 244 3.79 -13.81 -12.48
CA ILE A 244 2.57 -12.99 -12.33
C ILE A 244 1.36 -13.89 -12.03
N PHE A 245 1.20 -14.98 -12.76
CA PHE A 245 0.08 -15.91 -12.58
C PHE A 245 0.10 -16.58 -11.20
N VAL A 246 1.26 -17.10 -10.77
CA VAL A 246 1.41 -17.67 -9.41
C VAL A 246 1.13 -16.61 -8.34
N THR A 247 1.63 -15.38 -8.53
CA THR A 247 1.34 -14.26 -7.63
C THR A 247 -0.16 -14.00 -7.55
N PHE A 248 -0.86 -13.96 -8.69
CA PHE A 248 -2.32 -13.80 -8.75
C PHE A 248 -3.05 -14.89 -7.95
N ILE A 249 -2.68 -16.17 -8.12
CA ILE A 249 -3.29 -17.28 -7.39
C ILE A 249 -3.07 -17.14 -5.88
N ILE A 250 -1.85 -16.78 -5.46
CA ILE A 250 -1.53 -16.53 -4.05
C ILE A 250 -2.40 -15.39 -3.50
N LEU A 251 -2.47 -14.26 -4.20
CA LEU A 251 -3.25 -13.11 -3.75
C LEU A 251 -4.74 -13.42 -3.65
N ALA A 252 -5.31 -14.09 -4.66
CA ALA A 252 -6.72 -14.46 -4.67
C ALA A 252 -7.06 -15.44 -3.55
N SER A 253 -6.21 -16.45 -3.33
CA SER A 253 -6.40 -17.46 -2.29
C SER A 253 -6.30 -16.88 -0.89
N LEU A 254 -5.24 -16.11 -0.61
CA LEU A 254 -5.04 -15.45 0.69
C LEU A 254 -6.16 -14.43 0.97
N TYR A 255 -6.56 -13.65 -0.04
CA TYR A 255 -7.68 -12.73 0.07
C TYR A 255 -8.97 -13.46 0.42
N TRP A 256 -9.27 -14.57 -0.26
CA TRP A 256 -10.48 -15.33 0.01
C TRP A 256 -10.52 -15.84 1.46
N VAL A 257 -9.42 -16.42 1.97
CA VAL A 257 -9.31 -16.89 3.36
C VAL A 257 -9.51 -15.75 4.34
N LEU A 258 -8.74 -14.66 4.21
CA LEU A 258 -8.82 -13.55 5.15
C LEU A 258 -10.16 -12.82 5.08
N LYS A 259 -10.76 -12.70 3.89
CA LYS A 259 -12.12 -12.21 3.73
C LYS A 259 -13.13 -12.98 4.59
N GLN A 260 -13.05 -14.32 4.64
CA GLN A 260 -13.93 -15.12 5.50
C GLN A 260 -13.67 -14.83 6.98
N ILE A 261 -12.40 -14.76 7.38
CA ILE A 261 -12.01 -14.47 8.77
C ILE A 261 -12.53 -13.09 9.20
N THR A 262 -12.29 -12.05 8.40
CA THR A 262 -12.71 -10.67 8.70
C THR A 262 -14.23 -10.54 8.76
N LEU A 263 -14.97 -11.20 7.87
CA LEU A 263 -16.44 -11.19 7.90
C LEU A 263 -16.98 -11.99 9.08
N GLY A 264 -16.40 -13.15 9.39
CA GLY A 264 -16.74 -13.95 10.56
C GLY A 264 -16.51 -13.20 11.88
N LEU A 265 -15.37 -12.51 12.01
CA LEU A 265 -15.08 -11.68 13.18
C LEU A 265 -16.09 -10.52 13.32
N LYS A 266 -16.46 -9.87 12.21
CA LYS A 266 -17.49 -8.81 12.22
C LYS A 266 -18.85 -9.35 12.67
N LEU A 267 -19.24 -10.54 12.24
CA LEU A 267 -20.47 -11.19 12.66
C LEU A 267 -20.42 -11.55 14.15
N ARG A 268 -19.32 -12.14 14.63
CA ARG A 268 -19.12 -12.48 16.03
C ARG A 268 -19.20 -11.25 16.94
N ILE A 269 -18.55 -10.14 16.56
CA ILE A 269 -18.64 -8.87 17.30
C ILE A 269 -20.09 -8.35 17.32
N ARG A 270 -20.83 -8.50 16.21
CA ARG A 270 -22.23 -8.08 16.14
C ARG A 270 -23.11 -8.92 17.06
N TYR A 271 -22.94 -10.24 17.09
CA TYR A 271 -23.68 -11.15 17.98
C TYR A 271 -23.36 -10.90 19.45
N ALA A 272 -22.08 -10.71 19.80
CA ALA A 272 -21.69 -10.36 21.16
C ALA A 272 -22.35 -9.05 21.63
N ARG A 273 -22.48 -8.04 20.75
CA ARG A 273 -23.21 -6.79 21.05
C ARG A 273 -24.72 -6.98 21.21
N GLN A 274 -25.27 -8.06 20.68
CA GLN A 274 -26.68 -8.44 20.80
C GLN A 274 -26.92 -9.42 21.96
N GLY A 275 -25.87 -9.77 22.73
CA GLY A 275 -25.95 -10.73 23.83
C GLY A 275 -26.13 -12.19 23.38
N ILE A 276 -25.84 -12.50 22.12
CA ILE A 276 -25.89 -13.86 21.58
C ILE A 276 -24.50 -14.47 21.72
N ASP A 277 -24.35 -15.53 22.53
CA ASP A 277 -23.16 -16.36 22.50
C ASP A 277 -23.19 -17.25 21.24
N VAL A 278 -22.04 -17.41 20.60
CA VAL A 278 -21.91 -18.23 19.38
C VAL A 278 -21.60 -19.69 19.74
N LEU A 279 -21.30 -19.95 21.02
CA LEU A 279 -21.03 -21.28 21.57
C LEU A 279 -22.26 -21.95 22.21
N ASP A 280 -23.33 -21.19 22.44
CA ASP A 280 -24.64 -21.65 22.91
C ASP A 280 -25.56 -22.00 21.73
#